data_AF-A0A2Y9RTV8-F1
#
_entry.id   AF-A0A2Y9RTV8-F1
#
_cell.length_a   1.000
_cell.length_b   1.000
_cell.length_c   1.000
_cell.angle_alpha   90.00
_cell.angle_beta   90.00
_cell.angle_gamma   90.00
#
_symmetry.space_group_name_H-M   'P 1'
#
loop_
_entity.id
_entity.type
_entity.pdbx_description
1 polymer ?
#
loop_
_entity_poly.entity_id
_entity_poly.type
_entity_poly.pdbx_seq_one_letter_code
_entity_poly.pdbx_strand_id
1 'polypeptide(L)'
;MKENGKEEKEEKQEASEVKEPIESSQNVVQDTITETSDNVTGEATGIKSQELNLEWQPKPSALSKKDSETAVAETVVIRKSAKVTVSMDKTAQKAKLEQPWKKNLFERVEARAQEMQQKIIDKDNLKKELEKKAAKKLRKDNLAKEWFNTENTTLSTRAYLLDKLLPTLVPGVEKMLMQVEKKKLSEEADTPTKFDPVNFLGEYLMRNNPNYAKCEMSGYQRVMREVTEDLKVHVPDTICNRVSKIKEIVKQKREQRERINKVKIKVADTRQQALEEQFEEWILDPRGMIPMAVIQNVLHDFFQNSDFQLESCCKQLEITDSMDPRLDKKTFTQYISSHIEDFKSEMFEQLLKHLCHCAEEFREVIKADMRRHMFAELFLYCDRGKVS
;
A
#
# COMPACT_ATOMS: atom_id res chain seq x y z
N MET A 1 -82.66 35.08 -0.28
CA MET A 1 -82.95 34.39 -1.55
C MET A 1 -81.69 33.63 -1.92
N LYS A 2 -81.68 32.30 -1.72
CA LYS A 2 -81.90 31.27 -2.78
C LYS A 2 -80.67 31.16 -3.69
N GLU A 3 -80.15 30.01 -4.09
CA GLU A 3 -80.34 28.57 -3.82
C GLU A 3 -79.42 27.88 -4.84
N ASN A 4 -78.87 26.71 -4.50
CA ASN A 4 -78.45 25.61 -5.40
C ASN A 4 -77.34 25.87 -6.46
N GLY A 5 -76.36 25.01 -6.68
CA GLY A 5 -76.23 23.58 -6.35
C GLY A 5 -76.31 22.71 -7.61
N LYS A 6 -75.34 21.77 -7.73
CA LYS A 6 -75.33 20.54 -8.56
C LYS A 6 -75.06 20.68 -10.06
N GLU A 7 -74.44 19.76 -10.79
CA GLU A 7 -73.93 18.37 -10.61
C GLU A 7 -73.00 18.13 -11.83
N GLU A 8 -71.77 17.61 -11.70
CA GLU A 8 -71.36 16.20 -11.87
C GLU A 8 -72.03 15.39 -13.01
N LYS A 9 -71.21 14.84 -13.92
CA LYS A 9 -71.12 13.39 -14.27
C LYS A 9 -70.13 13.16 -15.43
N GLU A 10 -69.09 12.35 -15.21
CA GLU A 10 -68.93 10.95 -15.67
C GLU A 10 -68.63 10.86 -17.19
N GLU A 11 -67.66 10.11 -17.72
CA GLU A 11 -67.23 8.75 -17.39
C GLU A 11 -65.98 8.38 -18.26
N LYS A 12 -65.09 7.54 -17.71
CA LYS A 12 -64.39 6.37 -18.35
C LYS A 12 -63.37 6.58 -19.49
N GLN A 13 -62.31 5.77 -19.65
CA GLN A 13 -61.66 4.66 -18.92
C GLN A 13 -60.39 4.28 -19.73
N GLU A 14 -59.36 3.75 -19.04
CA GLU A 14 -58.49 2.60 -19.39
C GLU A 14 -57.77 2.52 -20.78
N ALA A 15 -56.59 1.94 -20.96
CA ALA A 15 -55.59 1.26 -20.13
C ALA A 15 -54.39 0.83 -21.01
N SER A 16 -53.24 0.58 -20.37
CA SER A 16 -52.18 -0.44 -20.67
C SER A 16 -51.46 -0.39 -22.03
N GLU A 17 -50.15 -0.60 -22.18
CA GLU A 17 -49.22 -1.62 -21.67
C GLU A 17 -47.79 -1.03 -21.76
N VAL A 18 -46.94 -1.08 -20.73
CA VAL A 18 -45.98 -2.16 -20.38
C VAL A 18 -45.18 -2.72 -21.58
N LYS A 19 -43.88 -2.42 -21.63
CA LYS A 19 -42.77 -3.39 -21.84
C LYS A 19 -41.41 -2.68 -21.94
N GLU A 20 -40.63 -2.78 -20.87
CA GLU A 20 -39.19 -3.10 -20.95
C GLU A 20 -39.08 -4.63 -20.79
N PRO A 21 -38.05 -5.34 -21.32
CA PRO A 21 -36.75 -5.35 -20.61
C PRO A 21 -35.45 -5.83 -21.35
N ILE A 22 -34.31 -5.55 -20.68
CA ILE A 22 -33.09 -6.38 -20.50
C ILE A 22 -31.96 -6.47 -21.56
N GLU A 23 -30.77 -6.02 -21.09
CA GLU A 23 -29.36 -6.49 -21.19
C GLU A 23 -28.78 -7.09 -22.49
N SER A 24 -27.61 -6.57 -22.89
CA SER A 24 -26.35 -7.33 -22.81
C SER A 24 -25.11 -6.44 -22.97
N SER A 25 -24.11 -6.69 -22.13
CA SER A 25 -22.78 -6.08 -22.09
C SER A 25 -21.91 -6.46 -23.30
N GLN A 26 -20.99 -5.58 -23.71
CA GLN A 26 -19.65 -5.98 -24.14
C GLN A 26 -18.62 -4.84 -24.02
N ASN A 27 -17.58 -5.13 -23.24
CA ASN A 27 -16.33 -4.38 -23.13
C ASN A 27 -15.57 -4.36 -24.46
N VAL A 28 -14.97 -3.24 -24.84
CA VAL A 28 -13.58 -3.19 -25.34
C VAL A 28 -12.94 -1.87 -24.91
N VAL A 29 -11.86 -1.99 -24.14
CA VAL A 29 -10.90 -0.94 -23.81
C VAL A 29 -10.00 -0.75 -25.04
N GLN A 30 -9.86 0.48 -25.54
CA GLN A 30 -8.70 0.87 -26.33
C GLN A 30 -8.17 2.20 -25.78
N ASP A 31 -6.99 2.09 -25.16
CA ASP A 31 -6.14 3.20 -24.79
C ASP A 31 -5.74 4.01 -26.04
N THR A 32 -5.90 5.32 -25.98
CA THR A 32 -5.10 6.23 -26.82
C THR A 32 -4.76 7.45 -25.99
N ILE A 33 -3.50 7.46 -25.52
CA ILE A 33 -2.87 8.59 -24.85
C ILE A 33 -2.58 9.65 -25.92
N THR A 34 -3.10 10.85 -25.72
CA THR A 34 -2.58 12.05 -26.38
C THR A 34 -2.41 13.11 -25.30
N GLU A 35 -1.14 13.37 -24.97
CA GLU A 35 -0.72 14.48 -24.11
C GLU A 35 -0.85 15.78 -24.91
N THR A 36 -1.38 16.83 -24.28
CA THR A 36 -1.15 18.20 -24.71
C THR A 36 -0.84 19.02 -23.47
N SER A 37 0.34 19.62 -23.53
CA SER A 37 0.94 20.53 -22.56
C SER A 37 0.13 21.81 -22.42
N ASP A 38 0.06 22.35 -21.20
CA ASP A 38 0.09 23.80 -21.01
C ASP A 38 0.71 24.17 -19.66
N ASN A 39 1.62 25.15 -19.74
CA ASN A 39 2.46 25.70 -18.69
C ASN A 39 1.70 26.67 -17.78
N VAL A 40 1.93 26.62 -16.46
CA VAL A 40 1.88 27.83 -15.60
C VAL A 40 2.92 27.74 -14.47
N THR A 41 3.73 28.78 -14.42
CA THR A 41 4.80 29.14 -13.48
C THR A 41 4.28 29.41 -12.06
N GLY A 42 5.02 28.99 -11.03
CA GLY A 42 4.72 29.32 -9.63
C GLY A 42 6.00 29.47 -8.80
N GLU A 43 6.27 30.70 -8.36
CA GLU A 43 7.35 31.11 -7.46
C GLU A 43 7.28 30.42 -6.09
N ALA A 44 8.46 30.08 -5.57
CA ALA A 44 8.66 29.55 -4.23
C ALA A 44 9.26 30.62 -3.32
N THR A 45 8.69 30.82 -2.13
CA THR A 45 9.39 31.37 -0.97
C THR A 45 9.06 30.55 0.26
N GLY A 46 10.12 30.17 0.98
CA GLY A 46 10.15 29.08 1.95
C GLY A 46 9.74 29.44 3.38
N ILE A 47 9.57 28.40 4.19
CA ILE A 47 9.46 28.49 5.64
C ILE A 47 10.25 27.35 6.30
N LYS A 48 11.06 27.76 7.28
CA LYS A 48 11.98 27.02 8.17
C LYS A 48 11.38 25.77 8.84
N SER A 49 12.23 24.75 8.97
CA SER A 49 12.08 23.64 9.91
C SER A 49 12.76 23.97 11.24
N GLN A 50 12.12 23.63 12.36
CA GLN A 50 12.67 23.74 13.71
C GLN A 50 12.60 22.35 14.36
N GLU A 51 13.76 21.84 14.77
CA GLU A 51 13.97 20.60 15.51
C GLU A 51 13.34 20.64 16.90
N LEU A 52 12.78 19.52 17.35
CA LEU A 52 12.79 19.14 18.76
C LEU A 52 13.04 17.63 18.88
N ASN A 53 14.21 17.31 19.43
CA ASN A 53 14.58 16.03 20.01
C ASN A 53 13.60 15.62 21.11
N LEU A 54 13.38 14.32 21.30
CA LEU A 54 13.26 13.72 22.64
C LEU A 54 13.51 12.20 22.57
N GLU A 55 14.61 11.85 23.20
CA GLU A 55 15.21 10.54 23.42
C GLU A 55 14.53 9.83 24.59
N TRP A 56 14.17 8.56 24.44
CA TRP A 56 13.78 7.69 25.55
C TRP A 56 14.51 6.35 25.43
N GLN A 57 15.52 6.17 26.28
CA GLN A 57 16.12 4.90 26.64
C GLN A 57 15.77 4.64 28.12
N PRO A 58 15.30 3.43 28.50
CA PRO A 58 15.13 3.09 29.90
C PRO A 58 16.41 2.46 30.47
N LYS A 59 16.86 2.93 31.63
CA LYS A 59 17.79 2.19 32.50
C LYS A 59 17.14 1.92 33.86
N PRO A 60 17.46 0.78 34.50
CA PRO A 60 16.78 0.28 35.69
C PRO A 60 17.47 0.70 37.00
N SER A 61 16.73 0.71 38.10
CA SER A 61 17.28 0.77 39.46
C SER A 61 16.53 -0.14 40.44
N ALA A 62 17.19 -1.23 40.81
CA ALA A 62 17.39 -1.82 42.15
C ALA A 62 16.97 -0.95 43.36
N LEU A 63 16.66 -1.43 44.58
CA LEU A 63 16.64 -2.73 45.27
C LEU A 63 16.33 -2.40 46.76
N SER A 64 15.71 -3.31 47.53
CA SER A 64 16.11 -3.67 48.92
C SER A 64 14.95 -4.36 49.66
N LYS A 65 15.07 -5.42 50.47
CA LYS A 65 16.03 -6.45 50.92
C LYS A 65 15.14 -7.40 51.77
N LYS A 66 15.32 -8.72 51.85
CA LYS A 66 16.26 -9.43 52.73
C LYS A 66 16.08 -10.94 52.50
N ASP A 67 17.18 -11.63 52.24
CA ASP A 67 17.83 -12.68 53.05
C ASP A 67 17.11 -14.05 52.94
N SER A 68 17.72 -15.17 52.55
CA SER A 68 19.14 -15.55 52.54
C SER A 68 19.38 -16.74 51.59
N GLU A 69 20.51 -16.64 50.89
CA GLU A 69 21.49 -17.62 50.37
C GLU A 69 21.37 -19.12 50.75
N THR A 70 22.02 -20.09 50.09
CA THR A 70 22.68 -20.32 48.78
C THR A 70 23.20 -21.77 48.84
N ALA A 71 23.12 -22.47 47.70
CA ALA A 71 23.95 -23.61 47.23
C ALA A 71 24.20 -24.87 48.10
N VAL A 72 23.65 -25.98 47.61
CA VAL A 72 24.34 -27.19 47.09
C VAL A 72 25.66 -27.59 47.77
N ALA A 73 25.65 -28.73 48.48
CA ALA A 73 26.26 -30.00 48.03
C ALA A 73 26.19 -31.06 49.16
N GLU A 74 26.09 -32.34 48.76
CA GLU A 74 26.46 -33.54 49.54
C GLU A 74 25.59 -33.88 50.76
N THR A 75 25.17 -35.12 51.05
CA THR A 75 25.40 -36.47 50.53
C THR A 75 24.23 -37.29 51.07
N VAL A 76 23.42 -37.95 50.22
CA VAL A 76 22.52 -39.02 50.70
C VAL A 76 23.04 -40.34 50.18
N VAL A 77 23.54 -41.10 51.15
CA VAL A 77 24.21 -42.38 51.07
C VAL A 77 23.35 -43.40 50.32
N ILE A 78 23.75 -43.68 49.08
CA ILE A 78 23.34 -44.87 48.34
C ILE A 78 24.01 -46.08 49.02
N ARG A 79 23.21 -46.86 49.75
CA ARG A 79 23.65 -48.16 50.25
C ARG A 79 23.61 -49.15 49.09
N LYS A 80 24.80 -49.55 48.62
CA LYS A 80 25.03 -50.58 47.61
C LYS A 80 24.48 -51.93 48.09
N SER A 81 23.66 -52.56 47.25
CA SER A 81 23.47 -54.02 47.24
C SER A 81 24.23 -54.60 46.05
N ALA A 82 24.90 -55.72 46.30
CA ALA A 82 26.03 -56.23 45.55
C ALA A 82 25.74 -56.61 44.08
N LYS A 83 26.80 -56.46 43.28
CA LYS A 83 27.00 -57.06 41.96
C LYS A 83 26.87 -58.59 42.09
N VAL A 84 25.86 -59.19 41.46
CA VAL A 84 25.92 -60.59 41.03
C VAL A 84 25.96 -60.56 39.51
N THR A 85 27.17 -60.55 38.97
CA THR A 85 27.42 -60.92 37.58
C THR A 85 27.27 -62.43 37.46
N VAL A 86 26.18 -62.88 36.86
CA VAL A 86 26.18 -64.15 36.12
C VAL A 86 26.23 -63.78 34.65
N SER A 87 27.44 -63.59 34.14
CA SER A 87 27.71 -63.71 32.72
C SER A 87 27.55 -65.18 32.36
N MET A 88 26.48 -65.51 31.66
CA MET A 88 26.39 -66.79 30.95
C MET A 88 25.87 -66.48 29.56
N ASP A 89 26.79 -65.95 28.76
CA ASP A 89 26.61 -65.89 27.34
C ASP A 89 26.75 -67.32 26.80
N LYS A 90 25.66 -67.84 26.24
CA LYS A 90 25.61 -68.85 25.17
C LYS A 90 24.15 -69.16 24.87
N THR A 91 23.69 -68.52 23.80
CA THR A 91 22.81 -69.04 22.75
C THR A 91 22.26 -70.45 22.99
N ALA A 92 20.94 -70.55 23.17
CA ALA A 92 20.06 -71.44 22.41
C ALA A 92 18.76 -71.67 23.19
N GLN A 93 17.65 -71.37 22.51
CA GLN A 93 16.36 -72.05 22.66
C GLN A 93 15.69 -71.98 24.04
N LYS A 94 14.63 -71.15 24.11
CA LYS A 94 13.30 -71.62 24.53
C LYS A 94 12.22 -70.61 24.13
N ALA A 95 11.47 -70.99 23.11
CA ALA A 95 10.12 -70.50 22.89
C ALA A 95 9.20 -70.93 24.06
N LYS A 96 8.15 -70.11 24.30
CA LYS A 96 6.98 -70.32 25.21
C LYS A 96 7.32 -70.10 26.70
N LEU A 97 6.53 -69.39 27.52
CA LEU A 97 5.10 -69.07 27.51
C LEU A 97 4.89 -67.62 27.97
N GLU A 98 4.20 -66.78 27.17
CA GLU A 98 3.43 -65.70 27.79
C GLU A 98 2.33 -66.38 28.62
N GLN A 99 2.36 -66.14 29.94
CA GLN A 99 1.42 -66.78 30.85
C GLN A 99 -0.02 -66.45 30.43
N PRO A 100 -0.90 -67.44 30.19
CA PRO A 100 -2.25 -67.23 29.63
C PRO A 100 -3.10 -66.20 30.40
N TRP A 101 -2.88 -66.07 31.71
CA TRP A 101 -3.58 -65.11 32.55
C TRP A 101 -3.25 -63.65 32.23
N LYS A 102 -2.04 -63.34 31.73
CA LYS A 102 -1.67 -61.98 31.33
C LYS A 102 -2.45 -61.54 30.10
N LYS A 103 -2.56 -62.42 29.09
CA LYS A 103 -3.36 -62.14 27.88
C LYS A 103 -4.83 -61.89 28.22
N ASN A 104 -5.43 -62.74 29.05
CA ASN A 104 -6.82 -62.58 29.47
C ASN A 104 -7.05 -61.29 30.28
N LEU A 105 -6.09 -60.90 31.12
CA LEU A 105 -6.15 -59.63 31.85
C LEU A 105 -6.08 -58.43 30.90
N PHE A 106 -5.14 -58.43 29.95
CA PHE A 106 -5.03 -57.35 28.97
C PHE A 106 -6.28 -57.24 28.10
N GLU A 107 -6.81 -58.35 27.61
CA GLU A 107 -8.04 -58.40 26.81
C GLU A 107 -9.25 -57.85 27.58
N ARG A 108 -9.39 -58.18 28.88
CA ARG A 108 -10.45 -57.61 29.73
C ARG A 108 -10.28 -56.12 29.99
N VAL A 109 -9.04 -55.66 30.17
CA VAL A 109 -8.74 -54.24 30.36
C VAL A 109 -8.99 -53.46 29.07
N GLU A 110 -8.61 -54.00 27.94
CA GLU A 110 -8.85 -53.42 26.61
C GLU A 110 -10.33 -53.36 26.28
N ALA A 111 -11.08 -54.45 26.52
CA ALA A 111 -12.53 -54.47 26.35
C ALA A 111 -13.23 -53.41 27.23
N ARG A 112 -12.79 -53.25 28.49
CA ARG A 112 -13.31 -52.18 29.38
C ARG A 112 -12.93 -50.78 28.91
N ALA A 113 -11.73 -50.60 28.38
CA ALA A 113 -11.29 -49.32 27.83
C ALA A 113 -12.11 -48.95 26.59
N GLN A 114 -12.35 -49.90 25.69
CA GLN A 114 -13.21 -49.72 24.51
C GLN A 114 -14.66 -49.43 24.92
N GLU A 115 -15.22 -50.15 25.89
CA GLU A 115 -16.57 -49.89 26.41
C GLU A 115 -16.67 -48.48 27.03
N MET A 116 -15.63 -48.05 27.74
CA MET A 116 -15.57 -46.71 28.32
C MET A 116 -15.50 -45.63 27.24
N GLN A 117 -14.70 -45.83 26.19
CA GLN A 117 -14.64 -44.92 25.04
C GLN A 117 -15.97 -44.86 24.30
N GLN A 118 -16.62 -46.00 24.09
CA GLN A 118 -17.94 -46.05 23.45
C GLN A 118 -18.99 -45.29 24.27
N LYS A 119 -18.99 -45.46 25.60
CA LYS A 119 -19.87 -44.70 26.50
C LYS A 119 -19.64 -43.19 26.47
N ILE A 120 -18.40 -42.73 26.26
CA ILE A 120 -18.08 -41.30 26.10
C ILE A 120 -18.64 -40.79 24.77
N ILE A 121 -18.45 -41.54 23.69
CA ILE A 121 -18.96 -41.21 22.36
C ILE A 121 -20.50 -41.15 22.37
N ASP A 122 -21.16 -42.14 22.98
CA ASP A 122 -22.61 -42.21 23.05
C ASP A 122 -23.19 -41.05 23.87
N LYS A 123 -22.54 -40.66 24.97
CA LYS A 123 -22.91 -39.47 25.75
C LYS A 123 -22.76 -38.17 24.97
N ASP A 124 -21.67 -38.02 24.21
CA ASP A 124 -21.46 -36.84 23.37
C ASP A 124 -22.48 -36.76 22.22
N ASN A 125 -22.78 -37.89 21.59
CA ASN A 125 -23.82 -37.99 20.57
C ASN A 125 -25.21 -37.65 21.13
N LEU A 126 -25.54 -38.14 22.33
CA LEU A 126 -26.79 -37.79 23.01
C LEU A 126 -26.85 -36.29 23.32
N LYS A 127 -25.75 -35.69 23.78
CA LYS A 127 -25.65 -34.24 24.02
C LYS A 127 -25.86 -33.44 22.73
N LYS A 128 -25.20 -33.82 21.63
CA LYS A 128 -25.37 -33.21 20.31
C LYS A 128 -26.81 -33.32 19.80
N GLU A 129 -27.48 -34.45 20.03
CA GLU A 129 -28.89 -34.60 19.67
C GLU A 129 -29.83 -33.74 20.53
N LEU A 130 -29.55 -33.60 21.83
CA LEU A 130 -30.26 -32.66 22.69
C LEU A 130 -30.03 -31.20 22.28
N GLU A 131 -28.80 -30.83 21.91
CA GLU A 131 -28.47 -29.51 21.38
C GLU A 131 -29.16 -29.24 20.04
N LYS A 132 -29.20 -30.20 19.11
CA LYS A 132 -29.98 -30.09 17.85
C LYS A 132 -31.47 -29.93 18.13
N LYS A 133 -32.03 -30.67 19.09
CA LYS A 133 -33.44 -30.53 19.50
C LYS A 133 -33.71 -29.17 20.15
N ALA A 134 -32.77 -28.63 20.93
CA ALA A 134 -32.87 -27.29 21.50
C ALA A 134 -32.76 -26.20 20.43
N ALA A 135 -31.82 -26.34 19.48
CA ALA A 135 -31.66 -25.45 18.33
C ALA A 135 -32.88 -25.46 17.39
N LYS A 136 -33.64 -26.56 17.33
CA LYS A 136 -34.92 -26.63 16.60
C LYS A 136 -36.08 -25.95 17.33
N LYS A 137 -36.02 -25.77 18.65
CA LYS A 137 -37.11 -25.18 19.46
C LYS A 137 -37.16 -23.65 19.41
N LEU A 138 -36.02 -22.99 19.16
CA LEU A 138 -35.94 -21.54 19.00
C LEU A 138 -35.52 -21.25 17.57
N ARG A 139 -36.29 -20.44 16.84
CA ARG A 139 -35.81 -19.89 15.57
C ARG A 139 -34.52 -19.12 15.87
N LYS A 140 -33.44 -19.47 15.17
CA LYS A 140 -32.17 -18.78 15.30
C LYS A 140 -32.35 -17.34 14.83
N ASP A 141 -32.21 -16.38 15.74
CA ASP A 141 -32.22 -14.97 15.39
C ASP A 141 -30.88 -14.63 14.72
N ASN A 142 -30.94 -14.32 13.42
CA ASN A 142 -29.77 -13.95 12.63
C ASN A 142 -29.47 -12.45 12.68
N LEU A 143 -30.26 -11.65 13.42
CA LEU A 143 -30.15 -10.20 13.45
C LEU A 143 -28.75 -9.74 13.89
N ALA A 144 -28.14 -10.41 14.87
CA ALA A 144 -26.77 -10.11 15.28
C ALA A 144 -25.75 -10.36 14.16
N LYS A 145 -25.93 -11.44 13.39
CA LYS A 145 -25.05 -11.75 12.24
C LYS A 145 -25.24 -10.72 11.13
N GLU A 146 -26.47 -10.24 10.93
CA GLU A 146 -26.80 -9.22 9.93
C GLU A 146 -26.30 -7.83 10.34
N TRP A 147 -26.38 -7.46 11.62
CA TRP A 147 -25.98 -6.15 12.13
C TRP A 147 -24.45 -5.98 12.21
N PHE A 148 -23.73 -7.05 12.51
CA PHE A 148 -22.26 -7.03 12.61
C PHE A 148 -21.55 -7.54 11.36
N ASN A 149 -22.27 -7.74 10.24
CA ASN A 149 -21.65 -8.10 8.97
C ASN A 149 -20.82 -6.93 8.40
N THR A 150 -19.69 -7.25 7.78
CA THR A 150 -18.78 -6.28 7.15
C THR A 150 -19.13 -6.03 5.67
N GLU A 151 -20.15 -6.69 5.14
CA GLU A 151 -20.62 -6.50 3.77
C GLU A 151 -21.15 -5.08 3.49
N ASN A 152 -20.92 -4.58 2.27
CA ASN A 152 -21.24 -3.21 1.86
C ASN A 152 -22.74 -2.85 1.97
N THR A 153 -23.64 -3.80 1.70
CA THR A 153 -25.09 -3.66 1.87
C THR A 153 -25.46 -3.42 3.33
N THR A 154 -24.82 -4.14 4.25
CA THR A 154 -24.94 -3.90 5.69
C THR A 154 -24.33 -2.56 6.09
N LEU A 155 -23.19 -2.16 5.53
CA LEU A 155 -22.54 -0.87 5.84
C LEU A 155 -23.42 0.33 5.46
N SER A 156 -24.07 0.29 4.29
CA SER A 156 -25.00 1.34 3.86
C SER A 156 -26.21 1.46 4.79
N THR A 157 -26.81 0.32 5.16
CA THR A 157 -27.94 0.25 6.10
C THR A 157 -27.53 0.75 7.48
N ARG A 158 -26.34 0.37 7.96
CA ARG A 158 -25.79 0.81 9.24
C ARG A 158 -25.50 2.31 9.24
N ALA A 159 -24.90 2.85 8.19
CA ALA A 159 -24.69 4.29 8.03
C ALA A 159 -26.03 5.04 8.05
N TYR A 160 -27.05 4.51 7.35
CA TYR A 160 -28.39 5.10 7.37
C TYR A 160 -29.02 5.08 8.77
N LEU A 161 -28.94 3.96 9.50
CA LEU A 161 -29.48 3.85 10.85
C LEU A 161 -28.79 4.79 11.84
N LEU A 162 -27.46 4.89 11.78
CA LEU A 162 -26.67 5.77 12.63
C LEU A 162 -26.86 7.26 12.27
N ASP A 163 -27.12 7.58 11.00
CA ASP A 163 -27.35 8.97 10.54
C ASP A 163 -28.78 9.45 10.80
N LYS A 164 -29.79 8.59 10.61
CA LYS A 164 -31.21 9.00 10.53
C LYS A 164 -32.09 8.51 11.67
N LEU A 165 -31.86 7.32 12.22
CA LEU A 165 -32.83 6.66 13.11
C LEU A 165 -32.37 6.65 14.57
N LEU A 166 -31.22 6.05 14.84
CA LEU A 166 -30.71 5.81 16.19
C LEU A 166 -30.49 7.09 17.02
N PRO A 167 -29.99 8.22 16.44
CA PRO A 167 -29.80 9.46 17.19
C PRO A 167 -31.09 10.01 17.82
N THR A 168 -32.26 9.71 17.26
CA THR A 168 -33.56 10.20 17.75
C THR A 168 -34.32 9.10 18.49
N LEU A 169 -34.25 7.85 18.02
CA LEU A 169 -34.99 6.73 18.59
C LEU A 169 -34.48 6.34 19.98
N VAL A 170 -33.16 6.22 20.16
CA VAL A 170 -32.58 5.74 21.43
C VAL A 170 -32.92 6.67 22.61
N PRO A 171 -32.74 8.01 22.51
CA PRO A 171 -33.17 8.92 23.57
C PRO A 171 -34.69 8.92 23.82
N GLY A 172 -35.49 8.65 22.78
CA GLY A 172 -36.95 8.55 22.91
C GLY A 172 -37.38 7.33 23.70
N VAL A 173 -36.78 6.18 23.43
CA VAL A 173 -37.02 4.94 24.18
C VAL A 173 -36.54 5.10 25.62
N GLU A 174 -35.38 5.71 25.85
CA GLU A 174 -34.86 5.97 27.20
C GLU A 174 -35.82 6.85 28.03
N LYS A 175 -36.30 7.95 27.46
CA LYS A 175 -37.28 8.83 28.13
C LYS A 175 -38.62 8.14 28.35
N MET A 176 -39.07 7.31 27.41
CA MET A 176 -40.28 6.52 27.56
C MET A 176 -40.15 5.54 28.72
N LEU A 177 -39.02 4.82 28.81
CA LEU A 177 -38.74 3.88 29.91
C LEU A 177 -38.71 4.59 31.26
N MET A 178 -38.06 5.76 31.34
CA MET A 178 -38.07 6.58 32.57
C MET A 178 -39.48 7.02 32.99
N GLN A 179 -40.37 7.34 32.04
CA GLN A 179 -41.76 7.71 32.34
C GLN A 179 -42.57 6.50 32.83
N VAL A 180 -42.36 5.33 32.24
CA VAL A 180 -42.98 4.08 32.70
C VAL A 180 -42.52 3.75 34.12
N GLU A 181 -41.23 3.85 34.39
CA GLU A 181 -40.67 3.60 35.72
C GLU A 181 -41.22 4.57 36.77
N LYS A 182 -41.23 5.88 36.46
CA LYS A 182 -41.84 6.90 37.33
C LYS A 182 -43.30 6.61 37.65
N LYS A 183 -44.09 6.18 36.66
CA LYS A 183 -45.50 5.85 36.85
C LYS A 183 -45.71 4.57 37.66
N LYS A 184 -44.89 3.54 37.46
CA LYS A 184 -44.91 2.32 38.29
C LYS A 184 -44.57 2.63 39.76
N LEU A 185 -43.63 3.53 40.00
CA LEU A 185 -43.29 4.01 41.34
C LEU A 185 -44.37 4.92 41.94
N SER A 186 -45.25 5.50 41.10
CA SER A 186 -46.32 6.42 41.51
C SER A 186 -47.70 5.74 41.63
N GLU A 187 -47.80 4.42 41.46
CA GLU A 187 -49.06 3.66 41.62
C GLU A 187 -49.64 3.70 43.05
N GLU A 188 -48.93 4.30 44.02
CA GLU A 188 -49.48 4.59 45.37
C GLU A 188 -50.38 5.84 45.44
N ALA A 189 -50.46 6.68 44.40
CA ALA A 189 -51.32 7.87 44.42
C ALA A 189 -52.19 8.00 43.16
N ASP A 190 -53.49 7.85 43.39
CA ASP A 190 -54.64 8.08 42.49
C ASP A 190 -54.36 8.88 41.20
N THR A 191 -54.45 8.20 40.04
CA THR A 191 -55.23 8.63 38.85
C THR A 191 -55.18 7.56 37.75
N PRO A 192 -56.30 7.26 37.05
CA PRO A 192 -56.38 6.19 36.05
C PRO A 192 -55.98 6.70 34.65
N THR A 193 -54.91 7.48 34.53
CA THR A 193 -54.44 7.89 33.19
C THR A 193 -53.51 6.82 32.64
N LYS A 194 -54.12 5.87 31.91
CA LYS A 194 -53.45 4.78 31.18
C LYS A 194 -52.35 5.36 30.29
N PHE A 195 -51.10 5.27 30.73
CA PHE A 195 -49.97 5.66 29.91
C PHE A 195 -49.85 4.70 28.73
N ASP A 196 -49.84 5.23 27.52
CA ASP A 196 -49.57 4.47 26.32
C ASP A 196 -48.13 4.74 25.86
N PRO A 197 -47.20 3.78 26.04
CA PRO A 197 -45.80 3.93 25.63
C PRO A 197 -45.66 4.22 24.13
N VAL A 198 -46.55 3.67 23.30
CA VAL A 198 -46.49 3.82 21.84
C VAL A 198 -46.83 5.25 21.44
N ASN A 199 -47.89 5.82 22.03
CA ASN A 199 -48.27 7.21 21.78
C ASN A 199 -47.19 8.18 22.27
N PHE A 200 -46.62 7.95 23.46
CA PHE A 200 -45.54 8.78 23.97
C PHE A 200 -44.31 8.77 23.06
N LEU A 201 -43.89 7.59 22.60
CA LEU A 201 -42.75 7.48 21.70
C LEU A 201 -43.03 8.14 20.35
N GLY A 202 -44.24 7.95 19.79
CA GLY A 202 -44.68 8.63 18.57
C GLY A 202 -44.61 10.15 18.68
N GLU A 203 -45.18 10.73 19.73
CA GLU A 203 -45.11 12.17 20.00
C GLU A 203 -43.66 12.64 20.17
N TYR A 204 -42.82 11.87 20.86
CA TYR A 204 -41.42 12.21 21.07
C TYR A 204 -40.64 12.28 19.75
N LEU A 205 -40.82 11.27 18.89
CA LEU A 205 -40.16 11.21 17.58
C LEU A 205 -40.61 12.36 16.68
N MET A 206 -41.91 12.69 16.69
CA MET A 206 -42.44 13.84 15.93
C MET A 206 -41.84 15.16 16.39
N ARG A 207 -41.71 15.38 17.71
CA ARG A 207 -41.15 16.61 18.28
C ARG A 207 -39.64 16.74 18.09
N ASN A 208 -38.91 15.62 18.00
CA ASN A 208 -37.45 15.58 17.85
C ASN A 208 -37.02 15.18 16.43
N ASN A 209 -37.84 15.49 15.43
CA ASN A 209 -37.53 15.17 14.04
C ASN A 209 -36.23 15.91 13.60
N PRO A 210 -35.19 15.18 13.17
CA PRO A 210 -33.89 15.77 12.82
C PRO A 210 -33.97 16.77 11.65
N ASN A 211 -35.02 16.72 10.82
CA ASN A 211 -35.21 17.66 9.71
C ASN A 211 -35.78 19.02 10.15
N TYR A 212 -36.42 19.11 11.32
CA TYR A 212 -37.18 20.31 11.72
C TYR A 212 -36.77 20.85 13.10
N ALA A 213 -36.34 19.99 14.02
CA ALA A 213 -35.94 20.39 15.36
C ALA A 213 -34.42 20.64 15.43
N LYS A 214 -34.01 21.92 15.51
CA LYS A 214 -32.66 22.29 15.98
C LYS A 214 -32.58 22.12 17.49
N CYS A 215 -32.53 20.88 17.95
CA CYS A 215 -32.25 20.60 19.36
C CYS A 215 -30.74 20.59 19.60
N GLU A 216 -30.31 21.05 20.77
CA GLU A 216 -28.93 20.94 21.21
C GLU A 216 -28.51 19.46 21.21
N MET A 217 -27.43 19.16 20.48
CA MET A 217 -26.98 17.79 20.25
C MET A 217 -26.47 17.18 21.57
N SER A 218 -27.06 16.06 21.99
CA SER A 218 -26.58 15.34 23.16
C SER A 218 -25.18 14.75 22.91
N GLY A 219 -24.43 14.44 23.98
CA GLY A 219 -23.12 13.80 23.87
C GLY A 219 -23.16 12.50 23.07
N TYR A 220 -24.22 11.70 23.24
CA TYR A 220 -24.48 10.50 22.45
C TYR A 220 -24.65 10.80 20.95
N GLN A 221 -25.46 11.81 20.61
CA GLN A 221 -25.69 12.18 19.21
C GLN A 221 -24.43 12.70 18.53
N ARG A 222 -23.51 13.32 19.28
CA ARG A 222 -22.19 13.74 18.78
C ARG A 222 -21.34 12.54 18.38
N VAL A 223 -21.19 11.57 19.29
CA VAL A 223 -20.44 10.33 19.02
C VAL A 223 -21.04 9.56 17.85
N MET A 224 -22.36 9.47 17.77
CA MET A 224 -23.03 8.82 16.63
C MET A 224 -22.72 9.49 15.30
N ARG A 225 -22.65 10.83 15.27
CA ARG A 225 -22.26 11.57 14.06
C ARG A 225 -20.83 11.27 13.65
N GLU A 226 -19.89 11.28 14.60
CA GLU A 226 -18.47 10.96 14.34
C GLU A 226 -18.32 9.56 13.74
N VAL A 227 -18.89 8.54 14.39
CA VAL A 227 -18.87 7.15 13.89
C VAL A 227 -19.52 7.02 12.51
N THR A 228 -20.57 7.81 12.24
CA THR A 228 -21.23 7.81 10.94
C THR A 228 -20.34 8.42 9.85
N GLU A 229 -19.64 9.52 10.12
CA GLU A 229 -18.74 10.14 9.15
C GLU A 229 -17.56 9.22 8.81
N ASP A 230 -16.99 8.54 9.81
CA ASP A 230 -15.94 7.53 9.58
C ASP A 230 -16.47 6.37 8.74
N LEU A 231 -17.70 5.91 9.02
CA LEU A 231 -18.32 4.82 8.25
C LEU A 231 -18.61 5.23 6.80
N LYS A 232 -19.06 6.48 6.56
CA LYS A 232 -19.35 7.02 5.22
C LYS A 232 -18.14 6.96 4.29
N VAL A 233 -16.91 7.02 4.79
CA VAL A 233 -15.71 6.84 3.97
C VAL A 233 -15.66 5.46 3.31
N HIS A 234 -16.25 4.45 3.95
CA HIS A 234 -16.24 3.06 3.47
C HIS A 234 -17.50 2.67 2.69
N VAL A 235 -18.60 3.42 2.82
CA VAL A 235 -19.84 3.14 2.09
C VAL A 235 -19.66 3.47 0.60
N PRO A 236 -19.88 2.51 -0.32
CA PRO A 236 -19.77 2.75 -1.76
C PRO A 236 -20.66 3.89 -2.24
N ASP A 237 -20.23 4.55 -3.33
CA ASP A 237 -20.96 5.61 -4.04
C ASP A 237 -21.30 6.87 -3.24
N THR A 238 -20.87 6.96 -1.98
CA THR A 238 -20.92 8.20 -1.20
C THR A 238 -19.85 9.19 -1.67
N ILE A 239 -20.11 10.48 -1.44
CA ILE A 239 -19.14 11.55 -1.72
C ILE A 239 -17.84 11.29 -0.93
N CYS A 240 -17.94 10.90 0.34
CA CYS A 240 -16.79 10.60 1.19
C CYS A 240 -15.93 9.47 0.62
N ASN A 241 -16.53 8.36 0.20
CA ASN A 241 -15.79 7.25 -0.41
C ASN A 241 -15.10 7.65 -1.72
N ARG A 242 -15.80 8.37 -2.59
CA ARG A 242 -15.25 8.85 -3.87
C ARG A 242 -14.08 9.80 -3.65
N VAL A 243 -14.20 10.75 -2.72
CA VAL A 243 -13.13 11.70 -2.37
C VAL A 243 -11.93 10.95 -1.79
N SER A 244 -12.13 9.98 -0.90
CA SER A 244 -11.05 9.17 -0.35
C SER A 244 -10.30 8.37 -1.42
N LYS A 245 -11.02 7.74 -2.34
CA LYS A 245 -10.42 7.04 -3.49
C LYS A 245 -9.62 8.00 -4.39
N ILE A 246 -10.17 9.17 -4.71
CA ILE A 246 -9.46 10.18 -5.51
C ILE A 246 -8.20 10.66 -4.78
N LYS A 247 -8.28 10.92 -3.48
CA LYS A 247 -7.13 11.34 -2.66
C LYS A 247 -6.02 10.31 -2.68
N GLU A 248 -6.36 9.03 -2.61
CA GLU A 248 -5.40 7.93 -2.72
C GLU A 248 -4.77 7.87 -4.12
N ILE A 249 -5.56 7.95 -5.19
CA ILE A 249 -5.05 7.97 -6.58
C ILE A 249 -4.11 9.17 -6.79
N VAL A 250 -4.49 10.35 -6.31
CA VAL A 250 -3.66 11.57 -6.41
C VAL A 250 -2.35 11.39 -5.66
N LYS A 251 -2.39 10.81 -4.46
CA LYS A 251 -1.19 10.49 -3.67
C LYS A 251 -0.27 9.54 -4.43
N GLN A 252 -0.81 8.44 -4.97
CA GLN A 252 -0.04 7.46 -5.75
C GLN A 252 0.59 8.10 -7.00
N LYS A 253 -0.17 8.90 -7.77
CA LYS A 253 0.37 9.62 -8.94
C LYS A 253 1.48 10.61 -8.56
N ARG A 254 1.36 11.28 -7.41
CA ARG A 254 2.41 12.17 -6.91
C ARG A 254 3.68 11.40 -6.57
N GLU A 255 3.56 10.30 -5.82
CA GLU A 255 4.70 9.44 -5.49
C GLU A 255 5.36 8.86 -6.74
N GLN A 256 4.58 8.49 -7.76
CA GLN A 256 5.10 8.02 -9.04
C GLN A 256 5.92 9.11 -9.75
N ARG A 257 5.42 10.35 -9.81
CA ARG A 257 6.17 11.48 -10.39
C ARG A 257 7.47 11.75 -9.64
N GLU A 258 7.44 11.70 -8.31
CA GLU A 258 8.64 11.88 -7.48
C GLU A 258 9.68 10.77 -7.72
N ARG A 259 9.24 9.51 -7.86
CA ARG A 259 10.11 8.39 -8.21
C ARG A 259 10.73 8.56 -9.60
N ILE A 260 9.93 8.92 -10.60
CA ILE A 260 10.42 9.18 -11.97
C ILE A 260 11.42 10.33 -11.96
N ASN A 261 11.10 11.44 -11.28
CA ASN A 261 12.00 12.60 -11.19
C ASN A 261 13.32 12.23 -10.51
N LYS A 262 13.28 11.45 -9.43
CA LYS A 262 14.48 10.96 -8.75
C LYS A 262 15.36 10.10 -9.66
N VAL A 263 14.77 9.26 -10.51
CA VAL A 263 15.52 8.49 -11.51
C VAL A 263 16.07 9.40 -12.60
N LYS A 264 15.30 10.37 -13.10
CA LYS A 264 15.76 11.34 -14.12
C LYS A 264 16.98 12.14 -13.65
N ILE A 265 16.95 12.66 -12.43
CA ILE A 265 18.08 13.39 -11.83
C ILE A 265 19.31 12.49 -11.76
N LYS A 266 19.17 11.27 -11.21
CA LYS A 266 20.29 10.32 -11.14
C LYS A 266 20.87 9.98 -12.50
N VAL A 267 20.02 9.77 -13.50
CA VAL A 267 20.47 9.49 -14.87
C VAL A 267 21.23 10.70 -15.43
N ALA A 268 20.71 11.92 -15.28
CA ALA A 268 21.40 13.13 -15.71
C ALA A 268 22.78 13.28 -15.04
N ASP A 269 22.85 13.09 -13.71
CA ASP A 269 24.10 13.13 -12.96
C ASP A 269 25.11 12.08 -13.48
N THR A 270 24.66 10.84 -13.69
CA THR A 270 25.54 9.78 -14.23
C THR A 270 25.99 10.05 -15.66
N ARG A 271 25.13 10.62 -16.51
CA ARG A 271 25.48 11.00 -17.89
C ARG A 271 26.51 12.13 -17.89
N GLN A 272 26.31 13.13 -17.02
CA GLN A 272 27.24 14.23 -16.85
C GLN A 272 28.62 13.70 -16.41
N GLN A 273 28.65 12.83 -15.41
CA GLN A 273 29.89 12.20 -14.94
C GLN A 273 30.58 11.39 -16.05
N ALA A 274 29.84 10.59 -16.81
CA ALA A 274 30.41 9.79 -17.89
C ALA A 274 31.02 10.68 -19.01
N LEU A 275 30.39 11.82 -19.33
CA LEU A 275 30.95 12.80 -20.27
C LEU A 275 32.21 13.46 -19.70
N GLU A 276 32.22 13.77 -18.40
CA GLU A 276 33.40 14.33 -17.73
C GLU A 276 34.58 13.35 -17.72
N GLU A 277 34.33 12.05 -17.55
CA GLU A 277 35.35 10.99 -17.68
C GLU A 277 35.81 10.86 -19.13
N GLN A 278 34.88 10.93 -20.08
CA GLN A 278 35.20 10.87 -21.51
C GLN A 278 36.09 12.04 -21.97
N PHE A 279 35.99 13.22 -21.36
CA PHE A 279 36.85 14.36 -21.67
C PHE A 279 38.33 14.08 -21.39
N GLU A 280 38.64 13.34 -20.30
CA GLU A 280 40.02 13.04 -19.89
C GLU A 280 40.74 12.12 -20.88
N GLU A 281 40.00 11.38 -21.70
CA GLU A 281 40.57 10.52 -22.75
C GLU A 281 41.09 11.32 -23.95
N TRP A 282 40.64 12.56 -24.16
CA TRP A 282 41.10 13.34 -25.30
C TRP A 282 42.52 13.89 -25.08
N ILE A 283 43.31 13.99 -26.15
CA ILE A 283 44.54 14.79 -26.09
C ILE A 283 44.14 16.25 -25.97
N LEU A 284 44.50 16.84 -24.83
CA LEU A 284 44.27 18.24 -24.54
C LEU A 284 45.41 19.09 -25.07
N ASP A 285 45.07 20.31 -25.47
CA ASP A 285 46.05 21.36 -25.76
C ASP A 285 46.90 21.71 -24.51
N PRO A 286 48.01 22.47 -24.66
CA PRO A 286 48.80 22.95 -23.52
C PRO A 286 48.00 23.76 -22.48
N ARG A 287 46.81 24.24 -22.86
CA ARG A 287 45.85 24.96 -22.00
C ARG A 287 44.78 24.05 -21.38
N GLY A 288 44.85 22.73 -21.59
CA GLY A 288 43.88 21.76 -21.08
C GLY A 288 42.53 21.80 -21.80
N MET A 289 42.48 22.18 -23.08
CA MET A 289 41.23 22.35 -23.84
C MET A 289 41.23 21.52 -25.13
N ILE A 290 40.04 21.27 -25.68
CA ILE A 290 39.85 20.56 -26.95
C ILE A 290 39.29 21.55 -27.99
N PRO A 291 39.78 21.57 -29.24
CA PRO A 291 39.17 22.35 -30.30
C PRO A 291 37.72 21.92 -30.55
N MET A 292 36.79 22.88 -30.56
CA MET A 292 35.36 22.65 -30.72
C MET A 292 35.02 21.88 -32.00
N ALA A 293 35.68 22.24 -33.11
CA ALA A 293 35.47 21.61 -34.41
C ALA A 293 35.70 20.09 -34.40
N VAL A 294 36.63 19.60 -33.57
CA VAL A 294 36.88 18.14 -33.41
C VAL A 294 35.63 17.45 -32.85
N ILE A 295 35.03 18.03 -31.80
CA ILE A 295 33.85 17.46 -31.16
C ILE A 295 32.62 17.61 -32.06
N GLN A 296 32.48 18.73 -32.77
CA GLN A 296 31.41 18.94 -33.74
C GLN A 296 31.44 17.89 -34.86
N ASN A 297 32.62 17.62 -35.42
CA ASN A 297 32.79 16.59 -36.45
C ASN A 297 32.42 15.20 -35.93
N VAL A 298 32.86 14.84 -34.72
CA VAL A 298 32.55 13.54 -34.11
C VAL A 298 31.06 13.36 -33.85
N LEU A 299 30.38 14.40 -33.35
CA LEU A 299 28.93 14.39 -33.15
C LEU A 299 28.19 14.31 -34.48
N HIS A 300 28.64 15.07 -35.48
CA HIS A 300 28.08 15.05 -36.81
C HIS A 300 28.20 13.67 -37.45
N ASP A 301 29.37 13.04 -37.39
CA ASP A 301 29.58 11.68 -37.88
C ASP A 301 28.70 10.67 -37.14
N PHE A 302 28.50 10.83 -35.83
CA PHE A 302 27.59 9.98 -35.06
C PHE A 302 26.13 10.17 -35.51
N PHE A 303 25.68 11.41 -35.71
CA PHE A 303 24.30 11.73 -36.05
C PHE A 303 23.95 11.41 -37.51
N GLN A 304 24.95 11.37 -38.39
CA GLN A 304 24.79 10.92 -39.78
C GLN A 304 24.55 9.41 -39.92
N ASN A 305 24.74 8.62 -38.86
CA ASN A 305 24.44 7.19 -38.88
C ASN A 305 22.94 6.95 -39.09
N SER A 306 22.60 6.27 -40.19
CA SER A 306 21.22 6.01 -40.64
C SER A 306 20.40 5.15 -39.66
N ASP A 307 21.06 4.41 -38.78
CA ASP A 307 20.44 3.44 -37.87
C ASP A 307 19.62 4.12 -36.77
N PHE A 308 19.83 5.42 -36.52
CA PHE A 308 19.28 6.09 -35.35
C PHE A 308 18.29 7.22 -35.65
N GLN A 309 18.12 7.62 -36.91
CA GLN A 309 17.22 8.71 -37.33
C GLN A 309 17.52 10.06 -36.63
N LEU A 310 18.80 10.40 -36.40
CA LEU A 310 19.23 11.65 -35.73
C LEU A 310 19.38 12.85 -36.68
N GLU A 311 18.74 12.81 -37.85
CA GLU A 311 18.91 13.81 -38.89
C GLU A 311 18.46 15.23 -38.46
N SER A 312 17.55 15.33 -37.48
CA SER A 312 17.18 16.60 -36.84
C SER A 312 18.30 17.19 -35.98
N CYS A 313 19.06 16.35 -35.28
CA CYS A 313 20.20 16.75 -34.46
C CYS A 313 21.37 17.22 -35.34
N CYS A 314 21.58 16.61 -36.52
CA CYS A 314 22.57 17.09 -37.50
C CYS A 314 22.33 18.55 -37.92
N LYS A 315 21.07 18.94 -38.12
CA LYS A 315 20.70 20.29 -38.57
C LYS A 315 20.95 21.37 -37.50
N GLN A 316 21.07 20.98 -36.24
CA GLN A 316 21.35 21.87 -35.11
C GLN A 316 22.86 22.03 -34.84
N LEU A 317 23.72 21.21 -35.47
CA LEU A 317 25.17 21.34 -35.36
C LEU A 317 25.67 22.33 -36.43
N GLU A 318 26.04 23.54 -36.00
CA GLU A 318 26.79 24.47 -36.85
C GLU A 318 28.28 24.06 -36.85
N ILE A 319 28.70 23.29 -37.86
CA ILE A 319 30.13 22.96 -38.04
C ILE A 319 30.87 24.26 -38.30
N THR A 320 31.72 24.66 -37.35
CA THR A 320 32.54 25.84 -37.49
C THR A 320 33.87 25.45 -38.12
N ASP A 321 34.24 26.07 -39.25
CA ASP A 321 35.52 25.82 -39.93
C ASP A 321 36.75 26.38 -39.16
N SER A 322 36.51 27.12 -38.06
CA SER A 322 37.57 27.67 -37.22
C SER A 322 37.97 26.71 -36.09
N MET A 323 39.28 26.58 -35.89
CA MET A 323 39.91 25.84 -34.78
C MET A 323 40.13 26.69 -33.52
N ASP A 324 39.69 27.96 -33.55
CA ASP A 324 39.86 28.92 -32.45
C ASP A 324 38.93 28.66 -31.25
N PRO A 325 37.63 28.34 -31.41
CA PRO A 325 36.79 28.02 -30.27
C PRO A 325 37.27 26.72 -29.62
N ARG A 326 37.54 26.79 -28.33
CA ARG A 326 38.07 25.68 -27.53
C ARG A 326 37.16 25.40 -26.35
N LEU A 327 36.99 24.12 -26.07
CA LEU A 327 36.15 23.60 -25.01
C LEU A 327 37.03 23.23 -23.80
N ASP A 328 36.69 23.81 -22.66
CA ASP A 328 37.10 23.29 -21.36
C ASP A 328 36.19 22.11 -20.97
N LYS A 329 36.54 21.40 -19.90
CA LYS A 329 35.78 20.23 -19.42
C LYS A 329 34.29 20.53 -19.20
N LYS A 330 33.97 21.70 -18.64
CA LYS A 330 32.60 22.08 -18.29
C LYS A 330 31.77 22.43 -19.52
N THR A 331 32.33 23.24 -20.42
CA THR A 331 31.72 23.65 -21.68
C THR A 331 31.59 22.46 -22.64
N PHE A 332 32.52 21.52 -22.63
CA PHE A 332 32.40 20.23 -23.35
C PHE A 332 31.17 19.45 -22.90
N THR A 333 31.04 19.18 -21.59
CA THR A 333 29.92 18.41 -21.06
C THR A 333 28.59 19.10 -21.30
N GLN A 334 28.54 20.43 -21.11
CA GLN A 334 27.33 21.22 -21.36
C GLN A 334 26.95 21.24 -22.85
N TYR A 335 27.95 21.37 -23.73
CA TYR A 335 27.73 21.38 -25.18
C TYR A 335 27.13 20.06 -25.65
N ILE A 336 27.79 18.94 -25.34
CA ILE A 336 27.27 17.61 -25.71
C ILE A 336 25.89 17.39 -25.09
N SER A 337 25.70 17.69 -23.80
CA SER A 337 24.41 17.49 -23.10
C SER A 337 23.25 18.19 -23.79
N SER A 338 23.47 19.39 -24.34
CA SER A 338 22.43 20.15 -25.05
C SER A 338 21.95 19.49 -26.35
N HIS A 339 22.80 18.69 -26.99
CA HIS A 339 22.47 17.97 -28.22
C HIS A 339 21.87 16.58 -27.97
N ILE A 340 21.88 16.10 -26.72
CA ILE A 340 21.50 14.71 -26.37
C ILE A 340 20.44 14.63 -25.27
N GLU A 341 19.76 15.72 -24.95
CA GLU A 341 18.79 15.80 -23.85
C GLU A 341 17.72 14.69 -23.95
N ASP A 342 17.22 14.45 -25.16
CA ASP A 342 16.17 13.47 -25.44
C ASP A 342 16.67 12.04 -25.66
N PHE A 343 17.97 11.77 -25.49
CA PHE A 343 18.51 10.45 -25.76
C PHE A 343 18.00 9.41 -24.75
N LYS A 344 17.63 8.24 -25.28
CA LYS A 344 17.45 7.03 -24.47
C LYS A 344 18.81 6.55 -23.94
N SER A 345 18.83 5.79 -22.86
CA SER A 345 20.08 5.32 -22.25
C SER A 345 20.92 4.47 -23.22
N GLU A 346 20.29 3.60 -24.02
CA GLU A 346 20.97 2.79 -25.03
C GLU A 346 21.70 3.66 -26.08
N MET A 347 21.05 4.73 -26.53
CA MET A 347 21.60 5.70 -27.48
C MET A 347 22.79 6.46 -26.88
N PHE A 348 22.68 6.85 -25.62
CA PHE A 348 23.77 7.52 -24.90
C PHE A 348 25.00 6.62 -24.75
N GLU A 349 24.80 5.34 -24.43
CA GLU A 349 25.90 4.37 -24.34
C GLU A 349 26.62 4.16 -25.69
N GLN A 350 25.86 4.15 -26.78
CA GLN A 350 26.45 4.06 -28.13
C GLN A 350 27.22 5.32 -28.50
N LEU A 351 26.69 6.51 -28.16
CA LEU A 351 27.42 7.76 -28.33
C LEU A 351 28.72 7.76 -27.53
N LEU A 352 28.70 7.32 -26.26
CA LEU A 352 29.91 7.23 -25.45
C LEU A 352 30.96 6.32 -26.10
N LYS A 353 30.55 5.13 -26.58
CA LYS A 353 31.47 4.22 -27.30
C LYS A 353 32.07 4.87 -28.54
N HIS A 354 31.26 5.59 -29.32
CA HIS A 354 31.73 6.34 -30.48
C HIS A 354 32.74 7.43 -30.09
N LEU A 355 32.43 8.21 -29.05
CA LEU A 355 33.35 9.21 -28.51
C LEU A 355 34.68 8.58 -28.05
N CYS A 356 34.66 7.42 -27.38
CA CYS A 356 35.88 6.71 -26.97
C CYS A 356 36.72 6.32 -28.18
N HIS A 357 36.08 5.75 -29.20
CA HIS A 357 36.75 5.33 -30.42
C HIS A 357 37.38 6.52 -31.17
N CYS A 358 36.63 7.61 -31.34
CA CYS A 358 37.15 8.82 -31.99
C CYS A 358 38.28 9.45 -31.19
N ALA A 359 38.24 9.44 -29.86
CA ALA A 359 39.34 9.90 -29.04
C ALA A 359 40.61 9.07 -29.29
N GLU A 360 40.51 7.73 -29.38
CA GLU A 360 41.62 6.85 -29.73
C GLU A 360 42.22 7.17 -31.11
N GLU A 361 41.38 7.29 -32.13
CA GLU A 361 41.84 7.61 -33.49
C GLU A 361 42.52 8.98 -33.54
N PHE A 362 41.93 9.98 -32.89
CA PHE A 362 42.51 11.32 -32.79
C PHE A 362 43.89 11.29 -32.14
N ARG A 363 44.09 10.47 -31.09
CA ARG A 363 45.39 10.26 -30.46
C ARG A 363 46.42 9.70 -31.42
N GLU A 364 46.06 8.70 -32.22
CA GLU A 364 46.97 8.10 -33.18
C GLU A 364 47.31 9.05 -34.34
N VAL A 365 46.35 9.86 -34.80
CA VAL A 365 46.58 10.90 -35.81
C VAL A 365 47.57 11.94 -35.31
N ILE A 366 47.40 12.47 -34.09
CA ILE A 366 48.33 13.44 -33.50
C ILE A 366 49.72 12.82 -33.33
N LYS A 367 49.82 11.60 -32.79
CA LYS A 367 51.12 10.92 -32.63
C LYS A 367 51.83 10.74 -33.98
N ALA A 368 51.09 10.37 -35.02
CA ALA A 368 51.65 10.23 -36.37
C ALA A 368 52.14 11.57 -36.91
N ASP A 369 51.38 12.64 -36.70
CA ASP A 369 51.75 13.97 -37.16
C ASP A 369 52.96 14.55 -36.43
N MET A 370 53.02 14.39 -35.10
CA MET A 370 54.21 14.73 -34.30
C MET A 370 55.46 14.00 -34.80
N ARG A 371 55.35 12.70 -35.12
CA ARG A 371 56.47 11.95 -35.72
C ARG A 371 56.89 12.55 -37.06
N ARG A 372 55.93 12.84 -37.96
CA ARG A 372 56.22 13.49 -39.25
C ARG A 372 56.94 14.82 -39.08
N HIS A 373 56.48 15.65 -38.14
CA HIS A 373 57.08 16.94 -37.84
C HIS A 373 58.52 16.79 -37.35
N MET A 374 58.75 15.90 -36.37
CA MET A 374 60.11 15.59 -35.90
C MET A 374 61.03 15.11 -37.02
N PHE A 375 60.55 14.23 -37.90
CA PHE A 375 61.33 13.78 -39.05
C PHE A 375 61.63 14.94 -40.02
N ALA A 376 60.64 15.79 -40.33
CA ALA A 376 60.82 16.94 -41.21
C ALA A 376 61.85 17.94 -40.64
N GLU A 377 61.81 18.22 -39.33
CA GLU A 377 62.82 19.05 -38.66
C GLU A 377 64.21 18.43 -38.77
N LEU A 378 64.36 17.13 -38.49
CA LEU A 378 65.64 16.43 -38.63
C LEU A 378 66.19 16.51 -40.07
N PHE A 379 65.33 16.33 -41.08
CA PHE A 379 65.73 16.50 -42.48
C PHE A 379 66.21 17.92 -42.78
N LEU A 380 65.51 18.95 -42.29
CA LEU A 380 65.93 20.35 -42.44
C LEU A 380 67.29 20.64 -41.77
N TYR A 381 67.54 20.07 -40.59
CA TYR A 381 68.84 20.19 -39.91
C TYR A 381 69.97 19.51 -40.70
N CYS A 382 69.72 18.32 -41.26
CA CYS A 382 70.70 17.61 -42.07
C CYS A 382 70.98 18.30 -43.41
N ASP A 383 69.98 18.93 -44.04
CA ASP A 383 70.13 19.59 -45.33
C ASP A 383 70.93 20.92 -45.22
N ARG A 384 70.77 21.65 -44.11
CA ARG A 384 71.61 22.81 -43.77
C ARG A 384 73.09 22.45 -43.54
N GLY A 385 73.40 21.19 -43.24
CA GLY A 385 74.76 20.68 -43.07
C GLY A 385 75.49 20.35 -44.38
N LYS A 386 74.83 20.44 -45.55
CA LYS A 386 75.42 20.14 -46.87
C LYS A 386 75.84 21.37 -47.68
N VAL A 387 75.75 22.57 -47.10
CA VAL A 387 76.33 23.80 -47.70
C VAL A 387 77.59 24.19 -46.90
N SER A 388 78.67 23.43 -47.10
CA SER A 388 80.05 23.90 -46.89
C SER A 388 80.99 23.21 -47.88
#